data_AF-A0A7T2PHP1-F1
#
_entry.id   AF-A0A7T2PHP1-F1
#
_cell.length_a   1.000
_cell.length_b   1.000
_cell.length_c   1.000
_cell.angle_alpha   90.00
_cell.angle_beta   90.00
_cell.angle_gamma   90.00
#
_symmetry.space_group_name_H-M   'P 1'
#
loop_
_entity.id
_entity.type
_entity.pdbx_description
1 polymer ?
#
loop_
_entity_poly.entity_id
_entity_poly.type
_entity_poly.pdbx_seq_one_letter_code
_entity_poly.pdbx_strand_id
1 'polypeptide(L)'
;MNPEKIQSDIDALLTYMNDDLENLGETIKAVYFGFNKNESDRVAIDEKLNWPEEHLFKIINICNSRGLVTKNFRNFSQIKLTEEGQSRAISVKHGKNRSYELGASMQISTLNVNAPSQIGNGNTQNIQNIFNQLIQDIDNSQASAEEKGEAKSRLAKFLEHPLVNSIVGGVAGSLTGLI
;
A
#
# COMPACT_ATOMS: atom_id res chain seq x y z
N MET A 1 -6.53 -0.90 -23.10
CA MET A 1 -6.78 0.07 -22.01
C MET A 1 -5.54 0.11 -21.14
N ASN A 2 -5.09 1.30 -20.74
CA ASN A 2 -3.98 1.47 -19.81
C ASN A 2 -4.32 0.75 -18.48
N PRO A 3 -3.49 -0.19 -17.98
CA PRO A 3 -3.70 -0.88 -16.71
C PRO A 3 -3.92 0.06 -15.51
N GLU A 4 -3.22 1.19 -15.47
CA GLU A 4 -3.35 2.17 -14.39
C GLU A 4 -4.72 2.85 -14.41
N LYS A 5 -5.23 3.17 -15.60
CA LYS A 5 -6.57 3.72 -15.77
C LYS A 5 -7.64 2.73 -15.32
N ILE A 6 -7.48 1.45 -15.62
CA ILE A 6 -8.43 0.41 -15.17
C ILE A 6 -8.46 0.35 -13.64
N GLN A 7 -7.31 0.46 -12.96
CA GLN A 7 -7.30 0.44 -11.49
C GLN A 7 -7.96 1.69 -10.92
N SER A 8 -7.67 2.87 -11.45
CA SER A 8 -8.33 4.11 -11.04
C SER A 8 -9.84 4.07 -11.25
N ASP A 9 -10.30 3.48 -12.35
CA ASP A 9 -11.73 3.32 -12.64
C ASP A 9 -12.37 2.29 -11.67
N ILE A 10 -11.70 1.19 -11.36
CA ILE A 10 -12.19 0.24 -10.34
C ILE A 10 -12.32 0.92 -8.99
N ASP A 11 -11.30 1.66 -8.58
CA ASP A 11 -11.27 2.34 -7.28
C ASP A 11 -12.40 3.39 -7.20
N ALA A 12 -12.63 4.16 -8.26
CA ALA A 12 -13.73 5.13 -8.32
C ALA A 12 -15.12 4.47 -8.18
N LEU A 13 -15.36 3.33 -8.86
CA LEU A 13 -16.62 2.59 -8.75
C LEU A 13 -16.84 2.06 -7.33
N LEU A 14 -15.82 1.44 -6.73
CA LEU A 14 -15.92 0.86 -5.40
C LEU A 14 -16.10 1.93 -4.32
N THR A 15 -15.41 3.07 -4.45
CA THR A 15 -15.59 4.22 -3.54
C THR A 15 -17.00 4.78 -3.65
N TYR A 16 -17.56 4.93 -4.86
CA TYR A 16 -18.96 5.33 -5.04
C TYR A 16 -19.93 4.40 -4.28
N MET A 17 -19.80 3.08 -4.49
CA MET A 17 -20.67 2.09 -3.86
C MET A 17 -20.54 2.11 -2.34
N ASN A 18 -19.32 2.24 -1.81
CA ASN A 18 -19.10 2.28 -0.37
C ASN A 18 -19.63 3.57 0.26
N ASP A 19 -19.42 4.73 -0.39
CA ASP A 19 -19.92 6.01 0.11
C ASP A 19 -21.45 6.00 0.18
N ASP A 20 -22.12 5.40 -0.81
CA ASP A 20 -23.58 5.27 -0.80
C ASP A 20 -24.07 4.40 0.36
N LEU A 21 -23.42 3.25 0.62
CA LEU A 21 -23.71 2.43 1.81
C LEU A 21 -23.56 3.21 3.12
N GLU A 22 -22.46 3.95 3.26
CA GLU A 22 -22.16 4.75 4.45
C GLU A 22 -23.19 5.88 4.64
N ASN A 23 -23.63 6.52 3.56
CA ASN A 23 -24.65 7.57 3.59
C ASN A 23 -26.03 7.02 3.97
N LEU A 24 -26.36 5.81 3.53
CA LEU A 24 -27.60 5.12 3.87
C LEU A 24 -27.57 4.52 5.29
N GLY A 25 -26.38 4.35 5.88
CA GLY A 25 -26.21 3.63 7.14
C GLY A 25 -26.45 2.12 7.02
N GLU A 26 -26.31 1.58 5.81
CA GLU A 26 -26.65 0.20 5.48
C GLU A 26 -25.42 -0.70 5.33
N THR A 27 -25.65 -2.02 5.31
CA THR A 27 -24.57 -3.00 5.14
C THR A 27 -24.52 -3.58 3.73
N ILE A 28 -23.36 -4.11 3.33
CA ILE A 28 -23.17 -4.82 2.05
C ILE A 28 -24.15 -5.99 1.83
N LYS A 29 -24.83 -6.47 2.88
CA LYS A 29 -25.82 -7.55 2.79
C LYS A 29 -27.19 -7.05 2.32
N ALA A 30 -27.55 -5.82 2.68
CA ALA A 30 -28.89 -5.25 2.51
C ALA A 30 -29.08 -4.51 1.18
N VAL A 31 -28.02 -3.92 0.64
CA VAL A 31 -28.11 -3.02 -0.53
C VAL A 31 -27.77 -3.73 -1.83
N TYR A 32 -28.50 -3.37 -2.88
CA TYR A 32 -28.21 -3.70 -4.26
C TYR A 32 -28.06 -2.41 -5.06
N PHE A 33 -27.11 -2.40 -5.99
CA PHE A 33 -26.86 -1.30 -6.90
C PHE A 33 -27.38 -1.64 -8.29
N GLY A 34 -28.09 -0.67 -8.88
CA GLY A 34 -28.68 -0.75 -10.20
C GLY A 34 -28.05 0.21 -11.20
N PHE A 35 -27.29 -0.34 -12.15
CA PHE A 35 -26.56 0.41 -13.17
C PHE A 35 -27.16 0.31 -14.58
N ASN A 36 -28.36 -0.28 -14.73
CA ASN A 36 -29.08 -0.21 -16.00
C ASN A 36 -29.57 1.22 -16.29
N LYS A 37 -29.92 1.46 -17.55
CA LYS A 37 -30.45 2.75 -18.00
C LYS A 37 -31.64 3.20 -17.14
N ASN A 38 -31.59 4.46 -16.68
CA ASN A 38 -32.59 5.13 -15.83
C ASN A 38 -32.69 4.66 -14.38
N GLU A 39 -31.82 3.75 -13.92
CA GLU A 39 -31.73 3.41 -12.50
C GLU A 39 -31.00 4.52 -11.73
N SER A 40 -31.31 4.68 -10.44
CA SER A 40 -30.78 5.77 -9.61
C SER A 40 -29.26 5.75 -9.54
N ASP A 41 -28.65 4.57 -9.35
CA ASP A 41 -27.19 4.47 -9.26
C ASP A 41 -26.53 4.75 -10.60
N ARG A 42 -27.19 4.39 -11.71
CA ARG A 42 -26.71 4.75 -13.04
C ARG A 42 -26.67 6.26 -13.24
N VAL A 43 -27.73 6.96 -12.87
CA VAL A 43 -27.79 8.43 -12.99
C VAL A 43 -26.71 9.08 -12.11
N ALA A 44 -26.60 8.64 -10.85
CA ALA A 44 -25.63 9.18 -9.90
C ALA A 44 -24.17 8.94 -10.32
N ILE A 45 -23.86 7.78 -10.91
CA ILE A 45 -22.49 7.50 -11.37
C ILE A 45 -22.16 8.24 -12.67
N ASP A 46 -23.13 8.46 -13.55
CA ASP A 46 -22.95 9.22 -14.79
C ASP A 46 -22.65 10.70 -14.47
N GLU A 47 -23.31 11.29 -13.46
CA GLU A 47 -23.03 12.64 -12.97
C GLU A 47 -21.60 12.78 -12.40
N LYS A 48 -21.08 11.74 -11.74
CA LYS A 48 -19.75 11.77 -11.09
C LYS A 48 -18.60 11.44 -12.05
N LEU A 49 -18.76 10.42 -12.89
CA LEU A 49 -17.67 9.81 -13.65
C LEU A 49 -17.78 10.02 -15.16
N ASN A 50 -18.98 10.34 -15.67
CA ASN A 50 -19.27 10.56 -17.09
C ASN A 50 -18.76 9.42 -17.99
N TRP A 51 -19.01 8.18 -17.58
CA TRP A 51 -18.56 7.01 -18.32
C TRP A 51 -19.59 6.52 -19.33
N PRO A 52 -19.16 6.12 -20.54
CA PRO A 52 -20.04 5.39 -21.45
C PRO A 52 -20.54 4.09 -20.79
N GLU A 53 -21.77 3.69 -21.12
CA GLU A 53 -22.39 2.47 -20.59
C GLU A 53 -21.51 1.22 -20.79
N GLU A 54 -20.95 1.06 -21.98
CA GLU A 54 -20.05 -0.05 -22.30
C GLU A 54 -18.83 -0.09 -21.38
N HIS A 55 -18.29 1.09 -21.03
CA HIS A 55 -17.15 1.21 -20.13
C HIS A 55 -17.54 0.83 -18.70
N LEU A 56 -18.65 1.35 -18.19
CA LEU A 56 -19.16 1.01 -16.86
C LEU A 56 -19.39 -0.50 -16.72
N PHE A 57 -20.08 -1.11 -17.69
CA PHE A 57 -20.34 -2.55 -17.69
C PHE A 57 -19.06 -3.38 -17.75
N LYS A 58 -18.06 -2.90 -18.49
CA LYS A 58 -16.74 -3.53 -18.53
C LYS A 58 -16.04 -3.46 -17.18
N ILE A 59 -16.04 -2.31 -16.51
CA ILE A 59 -15.44 -2.17 -15.17
C ILE A 59 -16.17 -3.06 -14.16
N ILE A 60 -17.50 -3.07 -14.16
CA ILE A 60 -18.30 -3.96 -13.32
C ILE A 60 -17.94 -5.44 -13.54
N ASN A 61 -17.80 -5.86 -14.81
CA ASN A 61 -17.41 -7.24 -15.12
C ASN A 61 -16.01 -7.56 -14.58
N ILE A 62 -15.06 -6.62 -14.68
CA ILE A 62 -13.72 -6.78 -14.10
C ILE A 62 -13.81 -6.89 -12.57
N CYS A 63 -14.60 -6.04 -11.91
CA CYS A 63 -14.82 -6.11 -10.47
C CYS A 63 -15.42 -7.46 -10.05
N ASN A 64 -16.40 -7.98 -10.81
CA ASN A 64 -16.99 -9.29 -10.55
C ASN A 64 -15.98 -10.42 -10.74
N SER A 65 -15.19 -10.40 -11.81
CA SER A 65 -14.13 -11.38 -12.05
C SER A 65 -13.02 -11.36 -10.99
N ARG A 66 -12.84 -10.23 -10.30
CA ARG A 66 -11.86 -10.06 -9.21
C ARG A 66 -12.46 -10.29 -7.82
N GLY A 67 -13.74 -10.65 -7.71
CA GLY A 67 -14.41 -10.86 -6.42
C GLY A 67 -14.69 -9.58 -5.62
N LEU A 68 -14.62 -8.40 -6.25
CA LEU A 68 -14.85 -7.09 -5.61
C LEU A 68 -16.35 -6.73 -5.56
N VAL A 69 -17.12 -7.26 -6.50
CA VAL A 69 -18.59 -7.19 -6.50
C VAL A 69 -19.14 -8.55 -6.86
N THR A 70 -20.42 -8.77 -6.56
CA THR A 70 -21.18 -9.92 -7.07
C THR A 70 -22.33 -9.44 -7.92
N LYS A 71 -22.59 -10.14 -9.03
CA LYS A 71 -23.73 -9.87 -9.91
C LYS A 71 -24.23 -11.15 -10.57
N ASN A 72 -25.49 -11.14 -10.95
CA ASN A 72 -26.06 -12.20 -11.80
C ASN A 72 -25.57 -12.07 -13.25
N PHE A 73 -25.55 -13.19 -13.97
CA PHE A 73 -25.12 -13.23 -15.38
C PHE A 73 -25.98 -12.27 -16.23
N ARG A 74 -25.31 -11.39 -17.00
CA ARG A 74 -25.93 -10.32 -17.81
C ARG A 74 -26.82 -9.29 -17.07
N ASN A 75 -26.95 -9.38 -15.75
CA ASN A 75 -27.68 -8.39 -14.96
C ASN A 75 -26.71 -7.31 -14.43
N PHE A 76 -27.13 -6.04 -14.51
CA PHE A 76 -26.45 -4.88 -13.93
C PHE A 76 -27.35 -4.10 -12.95
N SER A 77 -28.57 -4.59 -12.67
CA SER A 77 -29.56 -4.01 -11.74
C SER A 77 -29.41 -4.51 -10.28
N GLN A 78 -28.73 -5.65 -10.10
CA GLN A 78 -28.60 -6.32 -8.81
C GLN A 78 -27.13 -6.63 -8.51
N ILE A 79 -26.35 -5.58 -8.32
CA ILE A 79 -24.93 -5.69 -7.98
C ILE A 79 -24.77 -5.50 -6.48
N LYS A 80 -23.97 -6.35 -5.83
CA LYS A 80 -23.57 -6.15 -4.43
C LYS A 80 -22.09 -5.93 -4.30
N LEU A 81 -21.71 -5.05 -3.40
CA LEU A 81 -20.33 -4.92 -2.93
C LEU A 81 -19.97 -6.16 -2.08
N THR A 82 -18.75 -6.67 -2.22
CA THR A 82 -18.22 -7.73 -1.33
C THR A 82 -17.43 -7.12 -0.18
N GLU A 83 -17.09 -7.93 0.83
CA GLU A 83 -16.18 -7.51 1.90
C GLU A 83 -14.82 -7.06 1.36
N GLU A 84 -14.30 -7.76 0.34
CA GLU A 84 -13.05 -7.40 -0.35
C GLU A 84 -13.19 -6.07 -1.11
N GLY A 85 -14.29 -5.89 -1.86
CA GLY A 85 -14.58 -4.64 -2.56
C GLY A 85 -14.74 -3.45 -1.61
N GLN A 86 -15.40 -3.66 -0.48
CA GLN A 86 -15.56 -2.65 0.57
C GLN A 86 -14.23 -2.31 1.23
N SER A 87 -13.44 -3.32 1.59
CA SER A 87 -12.11 -3.13 2.17
C SER A 87 -11.19 -2.33 1.25
N ARG A 88 -11.25 -2.60 -0.06
CA ARG A 88 -10.51 -1.83 -1.07
C ARG A 88 -11.02 -0.39 -1.17
N ALA A 89 -12.34 -0.16 -1.20
CA ALA A 89 -12.91 1.18 -1.23
C ALA A 89 -12.47 2.02 -0.02
N ILE A 90 -12.52 1.43 1.18
CA ILE A 90 -12.07 2.04 2.43
C ILE A 90 -10.55 2.31 2.36
N SER A 91 -9.77 1.35 1.88
CA SER A 91 -8.32 1.50 1.71
C SER A 91 -7.98 2.65 0.77
N VAL A 92 -8.69 2.82 -0.35
CA VAL A 92 -8.47 3.95 -1.27
C VAL A 92 -8.90 5.28 -0.64
N LYS A 93 -10.08 5.33 -0.03
CA LYS A 93 -10.64 6.54 0.62
C LYS A 93 -9.72 7.06 1.73
N HIS A 94 -9.09 6.15 2.45
CA HIS A 94 -8.25 6.50 3.58
C HIS A 94 -6.74 6.39 3.29
N GLY A 95 -6.33 5.80 2.16
CA GLY A 95 -4.96 5.42 1.84
C GLY A 95 -4.35 6.18 0.65
N LYS A 96 -4.02 7.45 0.90
CA LYS A 96 -2.70 8.04 0.56
C LYS A 96 -2.07 8.79 1.74
N ASN A 97 -2.79 9.02 2.85
CA ASN A 97 -2.32 9.80 3.99
C ASN A 97 -2.49 9.14 5.38
N ARG A 98 -3.00 7.90 5.52
CA ARG A 98 -3.25 7.25 6.84
C ARG A 98 -2.03 6.69 7.58
N SER A 99 -0.82 7.24 7.40
CA SER A 99 0.35 6.80 8.19
C SER A 99 0.16 6.99 9.71
N TYR A 100 -0.80 7.83 10.14
CA TYR A 100 -1.06 8.18 11.54
C TYR A 100 -2.10 7.30 12.27
N GLU A 101 -2.89 6.46 11.58
CA GLU A 101 -3.90 5.60 12.25
C GLU A 101 -3.40 4.18 12.56
N LEU A 102 -2.23 3.80 12.09
CA LEU A 102 -1.58 2.52 12.41
C LEU A 102 -0.80 2.56 13.74
N GLY A 103 -1.33 3.29 14.73
CA GLY A 103 -0.80 3.34 16.10
C GLY A 103 -0.94 2.02 16.89
N ALA A 104 -1.51 0.99 16.27
CA ALA A 104 -1.49 -0.38 16.77
C ALA A 104 -0.70 -1.26 15.79
N SER A 105 0.38 -1.87 16.27
CA SER A 105 1.17 -2.85 15.55
C SER A 105 0.28 -4.01 15.07
N MET A 106 -0.20 -3.96 13.83
CA MET A 106 -0.92 -5.07 13.21
C MET A 106 0.09 -6.13 12.78
N GLN A 107 0.17 -7.23 13.54
CA GLN A 107 0.85 -8.43 13.11
C GLN A 107 -0.09 -9.24 12.20
N ILE A 108 0.08 -9.10 10.88
CA ILE A 108 -0.76 -9.79 9.88
C ILE A 108 -0.45 -11.30 9.86
N SER A 109 0.82 -11.69 10.06
CA SER A 109 1.25 -13.09 10.19
C SER A 109 2.72 -13.17 10.65
N THR A 110 3.19 -14.37 11.00
CA THR A 110 4.61 -14.65 11.32
C THR A 110 5.23 -15.41 10.15
N LEU A 111 6.16 -14.77 9.45
CA LEU A 111 6.93 -15.38 8.35
C LEU A 111 8.23 -15.96 8.91
N ASN A 112 8.31 -17.29 9.02
CA ASN A 112 9.54 -17.98 9.40
C ASN A 112 10.38 -18.23 8.15
N VAL A 113 11.47 -17.48 7.97
CA VAL A 113 12.38 -17.64 6.85
C VAL A 113 13.68 -18.28 7.34
N ASN A 114 14.03 -19.43 6.78
CA ASN A 114 15.26 -20.17 7.14
C ASN A 114 16.52 -19.64 6.44
N ALA A 115 16.48 -18.41 5.91
CA ALA A 115 17.56 -17.74 5.19
C ALA A 115 17.48 -16.22 5.41
N PRO A 116 18.59 -15.46 5.31
CA PRO A 116 18.55 -14.01 5.35
C PRO A 116 17.77 -13.48 4.14
N SER A 117 16.50 -13.13 4.35
CA SER A 117 15.62 -12.56 3.32
C SER A 117 15.06 -11.23 3.78
N GLN A 118 15.08 -10.26 2.86
CA GLN A 118 14.50 -8.94 3.08
C GLN A 118 12.97 -9.02 2.94
N ILE A 119 12.24 -8.63 4.00
CA ILE A 119 10.78 -8.46 3.94
C ILE A 119 10.49 -6.94 3.93
N GLY A 120 10.11 -6.42 2.76
CA GLY A 120 9.80 -5.00 2.55
C GLY A 120 11.01 -4.04 2.57
N ASN A 121 10.76 -2.72 2.53
CA ASN A 121 11.80 -1.69 2.63
C ASN A 121 12.15 -1.31 4.09
N GLY A 122 11.39 -1.77 5.07
CA GLY A 122 11.53 -1.34 6.47
C GLY A 122 12.85 -1.76 7.11
N ASN A 123 13.36 -2.97 6.82
CA ASN A 123 14.57 -3.48 7.47
C ASN A 123 15.85 -2.83 6.93
N THR A 124 15.94 -2.63 5.61
CA THR A 124 17.09 -2.01 4.95
C THR A 124 17.22 -0.53 5.34
N GLN A 125 16.10 0.20 5.38
CA GLN A 125 16.07 1.60 5.81
C GLN A 125 16.45 1.74 7.28
N ASN A 126 15.98 0.85 8.16
CA ASN A 126 16.36 0.87 9.58
C ASN A 126 17.87 0.66 9.79
N ILE A 127 18.50 -0.28 9.08
CA ILE A 127 19.95 -0.51 9.23
C ILE A 127 20.76 0.70 8.74
N GLN A 128 20.41 1.28 7.57
CA GLN A 128 21.04 2.51 7.10
C GLN A 128 20.90 3.65 8.10
N ASN A 129 19.69 3.85 8.65
CA ASN A 129 19.41 4.89 9.63
C ASN A 129 20.23 4.72 10.91
N ILE A 130 20.37 3.49 11.42
CA ILE A 130 21.16 3.20 12.63
C ILE A 130 22.63 3.52 12.41
N PHE A 131 23.22 3.12 11.28
CA PHE A 131 24.63 3.43 11.01
C PHE A 131 24.87 4.91 10.73
N ASN A 132 23.95 5.59 10.04
CA ASN A 132 24.04 7.05 9.86
C ASN A 132 23.97 7.78 11.20
N GLN A 133 23.06 7.35 12.09
CA GLN A 133 22.97 7.92 13.44
C GLN A 133 24.25 7.67 14.23
N LEU A 134 24.82 6.46 14.17
CA LEU A 134 26.08 6.14 14.83
C LEU A 134 27.24 7.03 14.34
N ILE A 135 27.33 7.28 13.03
CA ILE A 135 28.35 8.17 12.45
C ILE A 135 28.16 9.61 12.98
N GLN A 136 26.92 10.11 13.00
CA GLN A 136 26.60 11.43 13.55
C GLN A 136 26.91 11.53 15.05
N ASP A 137 26.63 10.48 15.83
CA ASP A 137 26.91 10.45 17.26
C ASP A 137 28.41 10.44 17.53
N ILE A 138 29.21 9.74 16.70
CA ILE A 138 30.67 9.83 16.75
C ILE A 138 31.12 11.27 16.48
N ASP A 139 30.58 11.93 15.46
CA ASP A 139 30.92 13.32 15.12
C ASP A 139 30.55 14.30 16.23
N ASN A 140 29.39 14.12 16.86
CA ASN A 140 28.87 14.98 17.91
C ASN A 140 29.45 14.67 19.30
N SER A 141 30.18 13.56 19.45
CA SER A 141 30.80 13.19 20.71
C SER A 141 31.85 14.24 21.16
N GLN A 142 32.14 14.27 22.46
CA GLN A 142 33.17 15.16 23.04
C GLN A 142 34.59 14.57 22.94
N ALA A 143 34.79 13.51 22.14
CA ALA A 143 36.09 12.88 21.93
C ALA A 143 37.03 13.73 21.06
N SER A 144 38.33 13.42 21.11
CA SER A 144 39.33 14.06 20.24
C SER A 144 39.08 13.74 18.76
N ALA A 145 39.62 14.56 17.85
CA ALA A 145 39.50 14.33 16.41
C ALA A 145 40.13 12.98 15.99
N GLU A 146 41.20 12.57 16.67
CA GLU A 146 41.91 11.32 16.43
C GLU A 146 41.04 10.11 16.82
N GLU A 147 40.40 10.15 18.00
CA GLU A 147 39.50 9.09 18.46
C GLU A 147 38.27 8.95 17.56
N LYS A 148 37.70 10.08 17.09
CA LYS A 148 36.58 10.07 16.14
C LYS A 148 36.99 9.43 14.81
N GLY A 149 38.15 9.81 14.28
CA GLY A 149 38.70 9.25 13.04
C GLY A 149 38.97 7.74 13.17
N GLU A 150 39.51 7.31 14.31
CA GLU A 150 39.74 5.89 14.58
C GLU A 150 38.43 5.10 14.65
N ALA A 151 37.41 5.59 15.36
CA ALA A 151 36.12 4.95 15.48
C ALA A 151 35.45 4.76 14.11
N LYS A 152 35.45 5.81 13.29
CA LYS A 152 34.96 5.78 11.90
C LYS A 152 35.74 4.79 11.04
N SER A 153 37.06 4.79 11.12
CA SER A 153 37.92 3.85 10.38
C SER A 153 37.64 2.39 10.74
N ARG A 154 37.42 2.09 12.03
CA ARG A 154 37.05 0.74 12.50
C ARG A 154 35.68 0.33 11.98
N LEU A 155 34.71 1.24 11.98
CA LEU A 155 33.37 1.00 11.44
C LEU A 155 33.42 0.69 9.93
N ALA A 156 34.19 1.47 9.16
CA ALA A 156 34.37 1.23 7.73
C ALA A 156 34.95 -0.18 7.47
N LYS A 157 36.04 -0.54 8.18
CA LYS A 157 36.65 -1.88 8.07
C LYS A 157 35.70 -3.02 8.44
N PHE A 158 34.84 -2.81 9.43
CA PHE A 158 33.82 -3.79 9.82
C PHE A 158 32.80 -4.01 8.68
N LEU A 159 32.33 -2.93 8.05
CA LEU A 159 31.35 -2.98 6.96
C LEU A 159 31.96 -3.55 5.66
N GLU A 160 33.25 -3.35 5.42
CA GLU A 160 33.99 -3.92 4.28
C GLU A 160 34.20 -5.43 4.39
N HIS A 161 34.07 -6.01 5.59
CA HIS A 161 34.33 -7.43 5.79
C HIS A 161 33.32 -8.29 4.99
N PRO A 162 33.78 -9.26 4.14
CA PRO A 162 32.89 -10.00 3.24
C PRO A 162 31.72 -10.72 3.92
N LEU A 163 31.94 -11.27 5.13
CA LEU A 163 30.87 -11.90 5.92
C LEU A 163 29.85 -10.89 6.47
N VAL A 164 30.27 -9.67 6.76
CA VAL A 164 29.37 -8.63 7.27
C VAL A 164 28.55 -8.07 6.11
N ASN A 165 29.22 -7.79 4.98
CA ASN A 165 28.60 -7.31 3.76
C ASN A 165 27.55 -8.30 3.21
N SER A 166 27.79 -9.62 3.29
CA SER A 166 26.82 -10.63 2.85
C SER A 166 25.56 -10.71 3.73
N ILE A 167 25.66 -10.34 5.01
CA ILE A 167 24.53 -10.33 5.96
C ILE A 167 23.74 -9.03 5.85
N VAL A 168 24.42 -7.89 5.76
CA VAL A 168 23.83 -6.55 5.75
C VAL A 168 23.33 -6.16 4.35
N GLY A 169 23.79 -6.85 3.30
CA GLY A 169 23.39 -6.60 1.91
C GLY A 169 23.96 -5.29 1.36
N GLY A 170 23.42 -4.80 0.24
CA GLY A 170 23.89 -3.61 -0.49
C GLY A 170 23.94 -2.28 0.28
N VAL A 171 23.52 -2.28 1.56
CA VAL A 171 23.62 -1.15 2.49
C VAL A 171 25.08 -0.79 2.79
N ALA A 172 25.98 -1.77 2.89
CA ALA A 172 27.39 -1.53 3.22
C ALA A 172 28.06 -0.59 2.20
N GLY A 173 27.76 -0.74 0.90
CA GLY A 173 28.34 0.10 -0.16
C GLY A 173 27.88 1.56 -0.13
N SER A 174 26.70 1.85 0.42
CA SER A 174 26.22 3.23 0.60
C SER A 174 26.82 3.92 1.84
N LEU A 175 27.15 3.14 2.88
CA LEU A 175 27.67 3.65 4.14
C LEU A 175 29.18 3.91 4.09
N THR A 176 29.95 3.10 3.37
CA THR A 176 31.39 3.36 3.19
C THR A 176 31.67 4.64 2.43
N GLY A 177 30.73 5.17 1.64
CA GLY A 177 30.85 6.48 0.99
C GLY A 177 30.52 7.68 1.88
N LEU A 178 29.99 7.46 3.09
CA LEU A 178 29.61 8.49 4.06
C LEU A 178 30.62 8.66 5.21
N ILE A 179 31.60 7.76 5.28
CA ILE A 179 32.70 7.73 6.27
C ILE A 179 33.98 8.18 5.57
#